data_AF-A0A6M1NCM2-F1
#
_entry.id   AF-A0A6M1NCM2-F1
#
_cell.length_a   1.000
_cell.length_b   1.000
_cell.length_c   1.000
_cell.angle_alpha   90.00
_cell.angle_beta   90.00
_cell.angle_gamma   90.00
#
_symmetry.space_group_name_H-M   'P 1'
#
loop_
_entity.id
_entity.type
_entity.pdbx_description
1 polymer ?
#
loop_
_entity_poly.entity_id
_entity_poly.type
_entity_poly.pdbx_seq_one_letter_code
_entity_poly.pdbx_strand_id
1 'polypeptide(L)'
;MPAIMKGFFDRAFLPGITFESNKKGISKGLLNAKTARIITTAGDLSIDTYEEIYKSSGLVQLEKGILAYCGVSSIQSAFIGPLYNMNENDRIKSLENIASMALDDVSNTH
;
A
#
# COMPACT_ATOMS: atom_id res chain seq x y z
N MET A 1 8.89 -3.25 -4.01
CA MET A 1 7.95 -2.63 -4.97
C MET A 1 8.52 -2.71 -6.38
N PRO A 2 7.72 -3.03 -7.43
CA PRO A 2 8.20 -3.09 -8.81
C PRO A 2 8.81 -1.75 -9.29
N ALA A 3 9.82 -1.82 -10.16
CA ALA A 3 10.55 -0.63 -10.64
C ALA A 3 9.64 0.40 -11.30
N ILE A 4 8.66 -0.03 -12.09
CA ILE A 4 7.69 0.86 -12.74
C ILE A 4 6.85 1.66 -11.72
N MET A 5 6.44 1.00 -10.63
CA MET A 5 5.66 1.60 -9.56
C MET A 5 6.52 2.57 -8.75
N LYS A 6 7.77 2.20 -8.44
CA LYS A 6 8.73 3.13 -7.81
C LYS A 6 8.95 4.37 -8.68
N GLY A 7 9.19 4.17 -9.98
CA GLY A 7 9.37 5.26 -10.93
C GLY A 7 8.12 6.14 -11.10
N PHE A 8 6.91 5.60 -10.91
CA PHE A 8 5.70 6.42 -10.85
C PHE A 8 5.76 7.40 -9.67
N PHE A 9 6.02 6.91 -8.45
CA PHE A 9 6.14 7.78 -7.28
C PHE A 9 7.25 8.82 -7.46
N ASP A 10 8.43 8.42 -7.98
CA ASP A 10 9.55 9.35 -8.15
C ASP A 10 9.26 10.51 -9.12
N ARG A 11 8.38 10.29 -10.10
CA ARG A 11 8.06 11.28 -11.13
C ARG A 11 6.77 12.05 -10.84
N ALA A 12 5.82 11.44 -10.14
CA ALA A 12 4.52 12.05 -9.86
C ALA A 12 4.44 12.67 -8.46
N PHE A 13 5.21 12.18 -7.48
CA PHE A 13 5.14 12.61 -6.09
C PHE A 13 6.29 13.57 -5.81
N LEU A 14 6.18 14.78 -6.37
CA LEU A 14 7.22 15.80 -6.31
C LEU A 14 6.91 16.88 -5.24
N PRO A 15 7.96 17.55 -4.70
CA PRO A 15 7.78 18.71 -3.84
C PRO A 15 6.93 19.80 -4.50
N GLY A 16 6.01 20.39 -3.74
CA GLY A 16 5.05 21.39 -4.23
C GLY A 16 3.85 20.82 -4.98
N ILE A 17 3.82 19.50 -5.24
CA ILE A 17 2.68 18.80 -5.83
C ILE A 17 1.99 17.92 -4.80
N THR A 18 2.72 16.96 -4.21
CA THR A 18 2.14 15.97 -3.29
C THR A 18 2.61 16.14 -1.85
N PHE A 19 3.67 16.91 -1.62
CA PHE A 19 4.14 17.32 -0.30
C PHE A 19 4.93 18.62 -0.38
N GLU A 20 5.06 19.31 0.75
CA GLU A 20 6.02 20.39 0.97
C GLU A 20 7.10 19.91 1.92
N SER A 21 8.37 20.15 1.60
CA SER A 21 9.49 19.91 2.50
C SER A 21 10.18 21.23 2.79
N ASN A 22 10.30 21.59 4.07
CA ASN A 22 11.06 22.78 4.47
C ASN A 22 12.48 22.40 4.91
N LYS A 23 13.39 23.39 4.90
CA LYS A 23 14.80 23.20 5.32
C LYS A 23 14.98 22.71 6.77
N LYS A 24 13.91 22.70 7.58
CA LYS A 24 13.90 22.20 8.96
C LYS A 24 13.45 20.73 9.07
N GLY A 25 13.18 20.06 7.94
CA GLY A 25 12.78 18.66 7.89
C GLY A 25 11.30 18.40 8.18
N ILE A 26 10.49 19.44 8.36
CA ILE A 26 9.04 19.28 8.52
C ILE A 26 8.44 19.09 7.13
N SER A 27 7.71 18.00 6.95
CA SER A 27 6.94 17.73 5.75
C SER A 27 5.45 17.99 5.99
N LYS A 28 4.79 18.59 5.00
CA LYS A 28 3.33 18.70 4.95
C LYS A 28 2.84 17.98 3.70
N GLY A 29 1.99 16.97 3.88
CA GLY A 29 1.30 16.32 2.77
C GLY A 29 0.34 17.28 2.06
N LEU A 30 0.31 17.23 0.73
CA LEU A 30 -0.56 18.06 -0.13
C LEU A 30 -1.66 17.24 -0.81
N LEU A 31 -1.62 15.92 -0.76
CA LEU A 31 -2.71 15.10 -1.26
C LEU A 31 -3.93 15.29 -0.35
N ASN A 32 -5.02 15.80 -0.90
CA ASN A 32 -6.33 15.86 -0.23
C ASN A 32 -7.04 14.50 -0.21
N ALA A 33 -6.32 13.40 -0.45
CA ALA A 33 -6.86 12.06 -0.45
C ALA A 33 -7.02 11.57 0.99
N LYS A 34 -8.25 11.23 1.38
CA LYS A 34 -8.54 10.74 2.74
C LYS A 34 -8.09 9.29 2.96
N THR A 35 -8.17 8.45 1.92
CA THR A 35 -7.98 7.00 2.06
C THR A 35 -7.13 6.40 0.95
N ALA A 36 -6.51 5.25 1.22
CA ALA A 36 -5.90 4.38 0.21
C ALA A 36 -5.97 2.89 0.64
N ARG A 37 -5.84 1.98 -0.33
CA ARG A 37 -5.69 0.54 -0.09
C ARG A 37 -4.46 0.01 -0.79
N ILE A 38 -3.66 -0.77 -0.07
CA ILE A 38 -2.48 -1.47 -0.59
C ILE A 38 -2.76 -2.98 -0.57
N ILE A 39 -2.71 -3.62 -1.73
CA ILE A 39 -2.79 -5.09 -1.84
C ILE A 39 -1.44 -5.59 -2.34
N THR A 40 -0.75 -6.38 -1.53
CA THR A 40 0.53 -6.99 -1.88
C THR A 40 0.34 -8.48 -2.08
N THR A 41 0.83 -9.00 -3.21
CA THR A 41 0.91 -10.44 -3.45
C THR A 41 2.37 -10.88 -3.40
N ALA A 42 2.62 -12.11 -2.97
CA ALA A 42 3.95 -12.69 -2.99
C ALA A 42 3.91 -14.15 -3.46
N GLY A 43 4.81 -14.48 -4.39
CA GLY A 43 4.91 -15.83 -4.94
C GLY A 43 5.23 -16.84 -3.85
N ASP A 44 6.30 -16.59 -3.11
CA ASP A 44 6.94 -17.54 -2.21
C ASP A 44 7.07 -17.14 -0.75
N LEU A 45 6.73 -15.89 -0.45
CA LEU A 45 6.81 -15.35 0.88
C LEU A 45 5.58 -15.70 1.72
N SER A 46 5.79 -16.32 2.88
CA SER A 46 4.74 -16.50 3.89
C SER A 46 4.43 -15.21 4.63
N ILE A 47 3.22 -15.12 5.20
CA ILE A 47 2.82 -13.97 6.02
C ILE A 47 3.74 -13.80 7.24
N ASP A 48 4.10 -14.88 7.93
CA ASP A 48 4.99 -14.83 9.10
C ASP A 48 6.37 -14.28 8.74
N THR A 49 6.95 -14.72 7.62
CA THR A 49 8.25 -14.19 7.16
C THR A 49 8.12 -12.71 6.78
N TYR A 50 7.05 -12.35 6.07
CA TYR A 50 6.77 -10.98 5.66
C TYR A 50 6.66 -10.03 6.86
N GLU A 51 5.92 -10.41 7.90
CA GLU A 51 5.65 -9.57 9.06
C GLU A 51 6.76 -9.65 10.12
N GLU A 52 7.27 -10.84 10.43
CA GLU A 52 8.18 -11.02 11.55
C GLU A 52 9.64 -10.84 11.17
N ILE A 53 10.05 -11.31 9.99
CA ILE A 53 11.46 -11.24 9.55
C ILE A 53 11.68 -9.94 8.78
N TYR A 54 10.83 -9.64 7.80
CA TYR A 54 10.98 -8.44 6.98
C TYR A 54 10.30 -7.20 7.55
N LYS A 55 9.56 -7.36 8.68
CA LYS A 55 8.86 -6.25 9.35
C LYS A 55 7.95 -5.48 8.41
N SER A 56 7.37 -6.18 7.43
CA SER A 56 6.54 -5.60 6.38
C SER A 56 7.20 -4.41 5.68
N SER A 57 8.54 -4.40 5.54
CA SER A 57 9.32 -3.23 5.11
C SER A 57 8.86 -2.59 3.81
N GLY A 58 8.46 -3.41 2.82
CA GLY A 58 7.90 -2.92 1.56
C GLY A 58 6.57 -2.17 1.72
N LEU A 59 5.68 -2.67 2.59
CA LEU A 59 4.43 -1.99 2.96
C LEU A 59 4.72 -0.74 3.76
N VAL A 60 5.58 -0.81 4.79
CA VAL A 60 5.94 0.33 5.62
C VAL A 60 6.52 1.48 4.77
N GLN A 61 7.35 1.16 3.78
CA GLN A 61 7.89 2.15 2.85
C GLN A 61 6.79 2.83 2.03
N LEU A 62 5.84 2.06 1.48
CA LEU A 62 4.76 2.61 0.66
C LEU A 62 3.71 3.37 1.50
N GLU A 63 3.28 2.76 2.60
CA GLU A 63 2.28 3.30 3.52
C GLU A 63 2.80 4.56 4.20
N LYS A 64 3.90 4.46 4.94
CA LYS A 64 4.40 5.57 5.78
C LYS A 64 5.33 6.49 5.02
N GLY A 65 6.26 5.90 4.27
CA GLY A 65 7.31 6.65 3.58
C GLY A 65 6.83 7.42 2.34
N ILE A 66 5.71 7.02 1.74
CA ILE A 66 5.19 7.63 0.51
C ILE A 66 3.79 8.20 0.72
N LEU A 67 2.79 7.36 0.98
CA LEU A 67 1.38 7.80 1.00
C LEU A 67 1.06 8.70 2.20
N ALA A 68 1.38 8.27 3.42
CA ALA A 68 1.15 9.06 4.63
C ALA A 68 2.00 10.33 4.63
N TYR A 69 3.25 10.24 4.16
CA TYR A 69 4.12 11.41 3.98
C TYR A 69 3.49 12.47 3.05
N CYS A 70 2.75 12.03 2.03
CA CYS A 70 2.05 12.91 1.11
C CYS A 70 0.64 13.33 1.57
N GLY A 71 0.19 12.90 2.76
CA GLY A 71 -1.05 13.37 3.39
C GLY A 71 -2.21 12.38 3.40
N VAL A 72 -2.02 11.15 2.92
CA VAL A 72 -3.06 10.11 3.02
C VAL A 72 -3.19 9.63 4.46
N SER A 73 -4.36 9.81 5.07
CA SER A 73 -4.54 9.60 6.51
C SER A 73 -5.00 8.20 6.91
N SER A 74 -5.80 7.54 6.08
CA SER A 74 -6.31 6.18 6.36
C SER A 74 -5.87 5.22 5.26
N ILE A 75 -4.93 4.33 5.58
CA ILE A 75 -4.39 3.38 4.60
C ILE A 75 -4.69 1.97 5.10
N GLN A 76 -5.51 1.26 4.34
CA GLN A 76 -5.77 -0.16 4.59
C GLN A 76 -4.79 -1.01 3.79
N SER A 77 -4.41 -2.18 4.31
CA SER A 77 -3.51 -3.09 3.60
C SER A 77 -3.95 -4.54 3.71
N ALA A 78 -3.60 -5.32 2.69
CA ALA A 78 -3.77 -6.76 2.66
C ALA A 78 -2.53 -7.41 2.02
N PHE A 79 -2.12 -8.54 2.56
CA PHE A 79 -1.06 -9.38 2.00
C PHE A 79 -1.63 -10.74 1.58
N ILE A 80 -1.22 -11.23 0.42
CA ILE A 80 -1.68 -12.49 -0.17
C ILE A 80 -0.46 -13.30 -0.60
N GLY A 81 -0.12 -14.31 0.19
CA GLY A 81 1.02 -15.18 -0.09
C GLY A 81 1.15 -16.30 0.95
N PRO A 82 1.91 -17.37 0.64
CA PRO A 82 2.63 -17.58 -0.61
C PRO A 82 1.72 -18.14 -1.72
N LEU A 83 1.69 -17.49 -2.88
CA LEU A 83 0.83 -17.89 -4.00
C LEU A 83 1.17 -19.28 -4.55
N TYR A 84 2.39 -19.80 -4.40
CA TYR A 84 2.72 -21.14 -4.90
C TYR A 84 2.01 -22.27 -4.13
N ASN A 85 1.60 -22.02 -2.87
CA ASN A 85 0.85 -22.98 -2.06
C ASN A 85 -0.66 -22.94 -2.34
N MET A 86 -1.15 -21.94 -3.09
CA MET A 86 -2.57 -21.74 -3.32
C MET A 86 -3.09 -22.61 -4.47
N ASN A 87 -4.10 -23.42 -4.17
CA ASN A 87 -4.91 -24.10 -5.17
C ASN A 87 -5.95 -23.12 -5.79
N GLU A 88 -6.77 -23.61 -6.72
CA GLU A 88 -7.78 -22.80 -7.40
C GLU A 88 -8.82 -22.21 -6.44
N ASN A 89 -9.30 -22.99 -5.46
CA ASN A 89 -10.27 -22.52 -4.47
C ASN A 89 -9.67 -21.42 -3.57
N ASP A 90 -8.39 -21.54 -3.18
CA ASP A 90 -7.70 -20.51 -2.40
C ASP A 90 -7.60 -19.18 -3.17
N ARG A 91 -7.37 -19.27 -4.48
CA ARG A 91 -7.30 -18.09 -5.37
C ARG A 91 -8.66 -17.44 -5.53
N ILE A 92 -9.71 -18.24 -5.77
CA ILE A 92 -11.09 -17.73 -5.87
C ILE A 92 -11.48 -17.02 -4.58
N LYS A 93 -11.26 -17.65 -3.42
CA LYS A 93 -11.54 -17.04 -2.12
C LYS A 93 -10.77 -15.74 -1.90
N SER A 94 -9.50 -15.69 -2.33
CA SER A 94 -8.71 -14.46 -2.27
C SER A 94 -9.30 -13.34 -3.14
N LEU A 95 -9.77 -13.66 -4.35
CA LEU A 95 -10.42 -12.71 -5.24
C LEU A 95 -11.76 -12.21 -4.66
N GLU A 96 -12.57 -13.11 -4.08
CA GLU A 96 -13.82 -12.75 -3.40
C GLU A 96 -13.57 -11.82 -2.21
N ASN A 97 -12.53 -12.09 -1.41
CA ASN A 97 -12.13 -11.22 -0.30
C ASN A 97 -11.74 -9.82 -0.80
N ILE A 98 -10.95 -9.73 -1.89
CA ILE A 98 -10.59 -8.43 -2.49
C ILE A 98 -11.84 -7.69 -3.01
N ALA A 99 -12.77 -8.41 -3.64
CA ALA A 99 -14.01 -7.82 -4.12
C ALA A 99 -14.85 -7.25 -2.96
N SER A 100 -14.93 -7.97 -1.84
CA SER A 100 -15.59 -7.48 -0.61
C SER A 100 -14.92 -6.22 -0.09
N MET A 101 -13.58 -6.20 0.00
CA MET A 101 -12.83 -5.02 0.44
C MET A 101 -13.11 -3.80 -0.46
N ALA A 102 -13.25 -3.99 -1.76
CA ALA A 102 -13.59 -2.91 -2.69
C ALA A 102 -15.01 -2.36 -2.45
N LEU A 103 -15.97 -3.21 -2.08
CA LEU A 103 -17.32 -2.76 -1.72
C LEU A 103 -17.31 -1.95 -0.41
N ASP A 104 -16.47 -2.33 0.55
CA ASP A 104 -16.28 -1.58 1.80
C ASP A 104 -15.67 -0.20 1.53
N ASP A 105 -14.74 -0.09 0.58
CA ASP A 105 -14.10 1.19 0.24
C ASP A 105 -15.11 2.22 -0.32
N VAL A 106 -16.08 1.77 -1.12
CA VAL A 106 -17.18 2.60 -1.65
C VAL A 106 -18.14 3.03 -0.54
N SER A 107 -18.40 2.13 0.41
CA SER A 107 -19.35 2.40 1.51
C SER A 107 -18.78 3.34 2.56
N ASN A 108 -17.45 3.41 2.69
CA ASN A 108 -16.74 4.20 3.71
C ASN A 108 -16.19 5.55 3.19
N THR A 109 -16.57 6.02 2.00
CA THR A 109 -15.99 7.23 1.39
C THR A 109 -16.54 8.58 1.92
N HIS A 110 -17.03 8.65 3.17
CA HIS A 110 -17.58 9.88 3.76
C HIS A 110 -16.51 10.91 4.20
#